data_AF-A0A101V6Y9-F1
#
_entry.id   AF-A0A101V6Y9-F1
#
_cell.length_a   1.000
_cell.length_b   1.000
_cell.length_c   1.000
_cell.angle_alpha   90.00
_cell.angle_beta   90.00
_cell.angle_gamma   90.00
#
_symmetry.space_group_name_H-M   'P 1'
#
loop_
_entity.id
_entity.type
_entity.pdbx_description
1 polymer ?
#
loop_
_entity_poly.entity_id
_entity_poly.type
_entity_poly.pdbx_seq_one_letter_code
_entity_poly.pdbx_strand_id
1 'polypeptide(L)'
;MEYENDGERWRQTSEPLSGVSRGGMPLSINRAPADDLRPWVGRLVAAKIEADPSSVIHCGMCNDLTFARIVLRGDWTATDREGTSSYRDEVLLFGPQSGFMPLSCTGSVIAVGVGLRPGALGRLTDRNTESLIDRVERSDPLGLVEHDLFSEYPPDAEPEQWLAQLETALRRRIAALDPEPPNPLTSAFELAGFADPNLSLAGFAKAHNVSLRQLERIVKRDFGLTPKQVLRRARALDFAARLCGVADEAEAEQLMLRYFDQSHLIREFAAFFGTTPSNFCAAPRPLMTLNVEIRQARRLEELHRLGPGQTRPWLSSGTD
;
A
#
# COMPACT_ATOMS: atom_id res chain seq x y z
N MET A 1 -9.43 25.34 -0.01
CA MET A 1 -9.28 26.43 0.97
C MET A 1 -8.89 25.94 2.36
N GLU A 2 -9.67 25.17 3.12
CA GLU A 2 -9.16 24.63 4.43
C GLU A 2 -8.03 23.58 4.24
N TYR A 3 -8.20 22.63 3.32
CA TYR A 3 -7.20 21.58 3.05
C TYR A 3 -5.86 22.06 2.46
N GLU A 4 -5.81 23.24 1.81
CA GLU A 4 -4.58 23.77 1.21
C GLU A 4 -3.64 24.34 2.28
N ASN A 5 -4.22 24.97 3.32
CA ASN A 5 -3.46 25.61 4.39
C ASN A 5 -2.84 24.57 5.35
N ASP A 6 -3.54 23.45 5.56
CA ASP A 6 -3.06 22.36 6.42
C ASP A 6 -1.85 21.62 5.82
N GLY A 7 -1.80 21.45 4.49
CA GLY A 7 -0.71 20.73 3.83
C GLY A 7 0.63 21.48 3.84
N GLU A 8 0.62 22.81 3.67
CA GLU A 8 1.82 23.64 3.78
C GLU A 8 2.27 23.77 5.23
N ARG A 9 1.33 23.98 6.16
CA ARG A 9 1.62 24.02 7.59
C ARG A 9 2.23 22.71 8.06
N TRP A 10 1.71 21.57 7.60
CA TRP A 10 2.27 20.26 7.90
C TRP A 10 3.73 20.16 7.45
N ARG A 11 4.10 20.59 6.24
CA ARG A 11 5.50 20.58 5.78
C ARG A 11 6.44 21.40 6.67
N GLN A 12 5.95 22.49 7.26
CA GLN A 12 6.75 23.36 8.13
C GLN A 12 6.88 22.82 9.56
N THR A 13 5.98 21.91 9.95
CA THR A 13 5.85 21.40 11.32
C THR A 13 6.06 19.90 11.40
N SER A 14 6.69 19.31 10.37
CA SER A 14 7.03 17.89 10.32
C SER A 14 8.39 17.64 9.70
N GLU A 15 9.03 16.57 10.18
CA GLU A 15 10.32 16.09 9.73
C GLU A 15 10.20 14.60 9.36
N PRO A 16 10.24 14.26 8.06
CA PRO A 16 10.27 12.87 7.62
C PRO A 16 11.63 12.23 7.92
N LEU A 17 11.65 11.25 8.82
CA LEU A 17 12.87 10.53 9.21
C LEU A 17 13.10 9.26 8.39
N SER A 18 12.07 8.73 7.73
CA SER A 18 12.15 7.54 6.87
C SER A 18 12.44 7.83 5.39
N GLY A 19 12.85 9.07 5.08
CA GLY A 19 13.24 9.51 3.73
C GLY A 19 12.29 10.54 3.13
N VAL A 20 12.77 11.20 2.06
CA VAL A 20 12.08 12.31 1.39
C VAL A 20 12.18 12.15 -0.13
N SER A 21 11.09 12.41 -0.84
CA SER A 21 11.08 12.43 -2.30
C SER A 21 11.72 13.69 -2.85
N ARG A 22 12.03 13.74 -4.15
CA ARG A 22 12.47 14.98 -4.82
C ARG A 22 11.53 16.17 -4.59
N GLY A 23 10.23 15.91 -4.43
CA GLY A 23 9.21 16.91 -4.16
C GLY A 23 8.99 17.26 -2.69
N GLY A 24 9.87 16.83 -1.78
CA GLY A 24 9.77 17.11 -0.34
C GLY A 24 8.66 16.32 0.37
N MET A 25 8.15 15.24 -0.24
CA MET A 25 7.12 14.39 0.38
C MET A 25 7.76 13.28 1.21
N PRO A 26 7.13 12.85 2.31
CA PRO A 26 7.67 11.79 3.14
C PRO A 26 7.66 10.47 2.37
N LEU A 27 8.72 9.70 2.54
CA LEU A 27 8.85 8.35 2.02
C LEU A 27 8.94 7.35 3.17
N SER A 28 8.76 6.08 2.85
CA SER A 28 8.90 4.99 3.81
C SER A 28 10.20 4.23 3.60
N ILE A 29 10.73 3.69 4.69
CA ILE A 29 11.68 2.58 4.60
C ILE A 29 10.84 1.35 4.31
N ASN A 30 10.99 0.80 3.11
CA ASN A 30 10.25 -0.38 2.68
C ASN A 30 11.15 -1.29 1.85
N ARG A 31 10.89 -2.60 1.85
CA ARG A 31 11.69 -3.56 1.09
C ARG A 31 10.90 -4.84 0.83
N ALA A 32 11.40 -5.64 -0.11
CA ALA A 32 10.97 -7.02 -0.25
C ALA A 32 11.24 -7.80 1.06
N PRO A 33 10.41 -8.80 1.38
CA PRO A 33 10.71 -9.70 2.49
C PRO A 33 11.90 -10.61 2.14
N ALA A 34 12.44 -11.29 3.14
CA ALA A 34 13.32 -12.43 2.94
C ALA A 34 12.68 -13.50 2.03
N ASP A 35 13.53 -14.29 1.37
CA ASP A 35 13.12 -15.23 0.32
C ASP A 35 12.08 -16.26 0.77
N ASP A 36 12.18 -16.74 2.01
CA ASP A 36 11.25 -17.69 2.61
C ASP A 36 9.84 -17.13 2.81
N LEU A 37 9.71 -15.81 2.90
CA LEU A 37 8.45 -15.09 3.10
C LEU A 37 7.87 -14.52 1.81
N ARG A 38 8.60 -14.54 0.69
CA ARG A 38 8.17 -14.00 -0.61
C ARG A 38 6.80 -14.51 -1.11
N PRO A 39 6.41 -15.79 -0.91
CA PRO A 39 5.07 -16.25 -1.32
C PRO A 39 3.92 -15.55 -0.59
N TRP A 40 4.18 -15.07 0.63
CA TRP A 40 3.17 -14.58 1.56
C TRP A 40 3.13 -13.06 1.65
N VAL A 41 4.31 -12.44 1.59
CA VAL A 41 4.50 -11.02 1.83
C VAL A 41 4.83 -10.31 0.53
N GLY A 42 4.04 -9.28 0.22
CA GLY A 42 4.29 -8.39 -0.91
C GLY A 42 5.28 -7.29 -0.57
N ARG A 43 5.19 -6.73 0.66
CA ARG A 43 6.07 -5.64 1.09
C ARG A 43 6.14 -5.50 2.61
N LEU A 44 7.31 -5.17 3.12
CA LEU A 44 7.51 -4.70 4.50
C LEU A 44 7.71 -3.19 4.47
N VAL A 45 7.12 -2.47 5.43
CA VAL A 45 7.14 -1.00 5.46
C VAL A 45 7.27 -0.47 6.88
N ALA A 46 8.05 0.59 7.04
CA ALA A 46 8.13 1.44 8.21
C ALA A 46 8.13 2.91 7.76
N ALA A 47 7.26 3.71 8.37
CA ALA A 47 7.20 5.15 8.15
C ALA A 47 7.41 5.86 9.50
N LYS A 48 8.31 6.85 9.50
CA LYS A 48 8.61 7.68 10.66
C LYS A 48 8.62 9.14 10.23
N ILE A 49 7.67 9.89 10.76
CA ILE A 49 7.56 11.33 10.57
C ILE A 49 7.35 11.93 11.96
N GLU A 50 8.28 12.75 12.40
CA GLU A 50 8.08 13.58 13.59
C GLU A 50 7.29 14.82 13.20
N ALA A 51 6.38 15.24 14.06
CA ALA A 51 5.56 16.42 13.81
C ALA A 51 5.07 17.00 15.13
N ASP A 52 4.79 18.31 15.12
CA ASP A 52 4.18 18.98 16.26
C ASP A 52 2.88 18.27 16.69
N PRO A 53 2.58 18.18 18.00
CA PRO A 53 1.37 17.50 18.48
C PRO A 53 0.06 18.05 17.89
N SER A 54 0.04 19.32 17.47
CA SER A 54 -1.12 19.96 16.85
C SER A 54 -1.19 19.80 15.33
N SER A 55 -0.16 19.26 14.69
CA SER A 55 -0.13 19.10 13.23
C SER A 55 -1.08 18.01 12.81
N VAL A 56 -1.94 18.33 11.84
CA VAL A 56 -2.95 17.40 11.33
C VAL A 56 -2.71 17.17 9.86
N ILE A 57 -2.71 15.91 9.46
CA ILE A 57 -2.73 15.49 8.08
C ILE A 57 -4.15 15.06 7.74
N HIS A 58 -4.79 15.69 6.76
CA HIS A 58 -6.01 15.19 6.14
C HIS A 58 -5.71 14.65 4.75
N CYS A 59 -5.92 13.35 4.56
CA CYS A 59 -5.61 12.70 3.30
C CYS A 59 -6.50 11.45 3.13
N GLY A 60 -5.89 10.34 2.76
CA GLY A 60 -6.50 9.05 2.55
C GLY A 60 -5.54 8.11 1.85
N MET A 61 -6.04 6.93 1.51
CA MET A 61 -5.26 5.90 0.81
C MET A 61 -6.14 5.03 -0.07
N CYS A 62 -5.47 4.24 -0.91
CA CYS A 62 -6.09 3.18 -1.69
C CYS A 62 -5.07 2.03 -1.79
N ASN A 63 -5.07 1.14 -0.79
CA ASN A 63 -4.26 -0.07 -0.78
C ASN A 63 -4.82 -1.08 -1.80
N ASP A 64 -3.91 -1.72 -2.54
CA ASP A 64 -4.22 -2.87 -3.36
C ASP A 64 -4.07 -4.21 -2.62
N LEU A 65 -3.26 -4.23 -1.56
CA LEU A 65 -3.04 -5.37 -0.67
C LEU A 65 -3.81 -5.23 0.65
N THR A 66 -3.93 -6.36 1.37
CA THR A 66 -4.26 -6.34 2.79
C THR A 66 -2.99 -5.97 3.57
N PHE A 67 -3.07 -4.98 4.45
CA PHE A 67 -1.95 -4.57 5.29
C PHE A 67 -2.25 -4.82 6.76
N ALA A 68 -1.41 -5.57 7.45
CA ALA A 68 -1.34 -5.52 8.90
C ALA A 68 -0.39 -4.40 9.30
N ARG A 69 -0.86 -3.44 10.10
CA ARG A 69 -0.12 -2.24 10.50
C ARG A 69 -0.15 -2.10 12.01
N ILE A 70 1.00 -1.83 12.57
CA ILE A 70 1.19 -1.45 13.96
C ILE A 70 1.32 0.07 14.00
N VAL A 71 0.39 0.72 14.68
CA VAL A 71 0.44 2.16 14.96
C VAL A 71 1.23 2.37 16.24
N LEU A 72 2.37 3.06 16.15
CA LEU A 72 3.26 3.32 17.29
C LEU A 72 3.16 4.77 17.81
N ARG A 73 2.79 5.70 16.93
CA ARG A 73 2.49 7.11 17.24
C ARG A 73 1.44 7.69 16.30
N GLY A 74 0.83 8.76 16.78
CA GLY A 74 -0.17 9.54 16.06
C GLY A 74 -1.58 9.14 16.47
N ASP A 75 -2.46 10.12 16.48
CA ASP A 75 -3.90 9.88 16.65
C ASP A 75 -4.51 9.74 15.27
N TRP A 76 -4.73 8.50 14.84
CA TRP A 76 -5.20 8.19 13.49
C TRP A 76 -6.72 8.18 13.45
N THR A 77 -7.28 8.62 12.32
CA THR A 77 -8.67 8.32 11.97
C THR A 77 -8.75 7.71 10.58
N ALA A 78 -9.70 6.82 10.37
CA ALA A 78 -10.07 6.35 9.05
C ALA A 78 -11.60 6.33 8.92
N THR A 79 -12.10 6.74 7.77
CA THR A 79 -13.51 6.57 7.38
C THR A 79 -13.58 5.37 6.45
N ASP A 80 -13.88 4.21 7.01
CA ASP A 80 -14.05 2.97 6.28
C ASP A 80 -15.54 2.73 5.94
N ARG A 81 -15.87 1.52 5.48
CA ARG A 81 -17.24 1.15 5.13
C ARG A 81 -18.24 1.18 6.30
N GLU A 82 -17.79 1.03 7.54
CA GLU A 82 -18.61 1.06 8.75
C GLU A 82 -18.70 2.45 9.39
N GLY A 83 -17.84 3.38 8.94
CA GLY A 83 -17.86 4.78 9.36
C GLY A 83 -16.49 5.25 9.81
N THR A 84 -16.48 6.33 10.59
CA THR A 84 -15.24 6.92 11.09
C THR A 84 -14.87 6.33 12.44
N SER A 85 -13.62 5.87 12.56
CA SER A 85 -13.03 5.37 13.80
C SER A 85 -11.67 5.98 14.05
N SER A 86 -11.31 6.11 15.32
CA SER A 86 -9.97 6.52 15.77
C SER A 86 -9.14 5.31 16.19
N TYR A 87 -7.82 5.43 16.02
CA TYR A 87 -6.86 4.39 16.33
C TYR A 87 -5.58 4.95 16.94
N ARG A 88 -5.01 4.23 17.89
CA ARG A 88 -3.78 4.63 18.58
C ARG A 88 -3.15 3.42 19.26
N ASP A 89 -1.82 3.32 19.17
CA ASP A 89 -1.03 2.35 19.96
C ASP A 89 -1.54 0.91 19.82
N GLU A 90 -1.92 0.50 18.60
CA GLU A 90 -2.61 -0.77 18.33
C GLU A 90 -2.26 -1.38 16.96
N VAL A 91 -2.61 -2.67 16.80
CA VAL A 91 -2.48 -3.41 15.54
C VAL A 91 -3.79 -3.36 14.77
N LEU A 92 -3.70 -3.01 13.50
CA LEU A 92 -4.82 -2.83 12.58
C LEU A 92 -4.63 -3.70 11.35
N LEU A 93 -5.73 -4.32 10.90
CA LEU A 93 -5.78 -5.01 9.62
C LEU A 93 -6.57 -4.15 8.62
N PHE A 94 -5.86 -3.50 7.71
CA PHE A 94 -6.42 -2.75 6.60
C PHE A 94 -6.70 -3.69 5.43
N GLY A 95 -7.97 -3.81 5.05
CA GLY A 95 -8.32 -4.52 3.83
C GLY A 95 -7.93 -3.75 2.57
N PRO A 96 -7.94 -4.42 1.40
CA PRO A 96 -7.82 -3.74 0.12
C PRO A 96 -9.00 -2.80 -0.10
N GLN A 97 -8.76 -1.65 -0.73
CA GLN A 97 -9.83 -0.71 -1.02
C GLN A 97 -10.31 -0.78 -2.47
N SER A 98 -11.62 -0.70 -2.66
CA SER A 98 -12.25 -0.53 -3.97
C SER A 98 -12.21 0.93 -4.46
N GLY A 99 -11.93 1.88 -3.56
CA GLY A 99 -11.77 3.31 -3.82
C GLY A 99 -11.00 4.03 -2.71
N PHE A 100 -11.07 5.35 -2.68
CA PHE A 100 -10.35 6.17 -1.72
C PHE A 100 -10.99 6.07 -0.34
N MET A 101 -10.18 5.68 0.64
CA MET A 101 -10.53 5.71 2.04
C MET A 101 -9.95 7.00 2.64
N PRO A 102 -10.78 7.93 3.17
CA PRO A 102 -10.29 9.08 3.92
C PRO A 102 -9.57 8.65 5.19
N LEU A 103 -8.40 9.25 5.43
CA LEU A 103 -7.63 9.08 6.66
C LEU A 103 -7.12 10.41 7.15
N SER A 104 -6.99 10.55 8.46
CA SER A 104 -6.21 11.62 9.07
C SER A 104 -5.25 11.07 10.12
N CYS A 105 -4.23 11.87 10.42
CA CYS A 105 -3.36 11.62 11.57
C CYS A 105 -3.04 12.97 12.22
N THR A 106 -3.17 13.04 13.54
CA THR A 106 -2.72 14.18 14.35
C THR A 106 -1.44 13.83 15.08
N GLY A 107 -0.48 14.75 15.09
CA GLY A 107 0.85 14.56 15.66
C GLY A 107 1.78 13.75 14.76
N SER A 108 2.81 13.17 15.39
CA SER A 108 3.82 12.35 14.69
C SER A 108 3.22 11.08 14.10
N VAL A 109 3.72 10.67 12.94
CA VAL A 109 3.29 9.46 12.21
C VAL A 109 4.39 8.41 12.37
N ILE A 110 4.19 7.44 13.25
CA ILE A 110 5.08 6.27 13.34
C ILE A 110 4.24 5.00 13.19
N ALA A 111 4.47 4.28 12.10
CA ALA A 111 3.79 3.02 11.82
C ALA A 111 4.72 2.05 11.10
N VAL A 112 4.60 0.78 11.45
CA VAL A 112 5.27 -0.33 10.78
C VAL A 112 4.22 -1.32 10.30
N GLY A 113 4.43 -2.00 9.18
CA GLY A 113 3.46 -2.97 8.70
C GLY A 113 3.98 -3.89 7.61
N VAL A 114 3.12 -4.85 7.30
CA VAL A 114 3.34 -5.85 6.27
C VAL A 114 2.14 -5.90 5.33
N GLY A 115 2.41 -5.76 4.04
CA GLY A 115 1.43 -6.00 2.97
C GLY A 115 1.45 -7.46 2.58
N LEU A 116 0.34 -8.16 2.79
CA LEU A 116 0.17 -9.56 2.42
C LEU A 116 -0.10 -9.68 0.91
N ARG A 117 0.53 -10.65 0.25
CA ARG A 117 0.18 -10.97 -1.15
C ARG A 117 -1.29 -11.42 -1.25
N PRO A 118 -1.95 -11.19 -2.39
CA PRO A 118 -3.29 -11.70 -2.61
C PRO A 118 -3.33 -13.23 -2.41
N GLY A 119 -4.34 -13.71 -1.69
CA GLY A 119 -4.49 -15.12 -1.33
C GLY A 119 -3.69 -15.58 -0.09
N ALA A 120 -2.81 -14.76 0.49
CA ALA A 120 -2.07 -15.11 1.70
C ALA A 120 -2.93 -14.99 2.98
N LEU A 121 -3.82 -14.00 3.06
CA LEU A 121 -4.61 -13.72 4.27
C LEU A 121 -5.38 -14.95 4.77
N GLY A 122 -6.19 -15.57 3.90
CA GLY A 122 -7.00 -16.74 4.28
C GLY A 122 -6.22 -18.04 4.46
N ARG A 123 -4.90 -18.01 4.25
CA ARG A 123 -3.98 -19.12 4.57
C ARG A 123 -3.30 -18.92 5.92
N LEU A 124 -3.06 -17.66 6.29
CA LEU A 124 -2.37 -17.28 7.53
C LEU A 124 -3.35 -16.94 8.65
N THR A 125 -4.64 -16.81 8.35
CA THR A 125 -5.68 -16.37 9.29
C THR A 125 -7.00 -17.07 8.95
N ASP A 126 -7.99 -16.90 9.82
CA ASP A 126 -9.39 -17.28 9.60
C ASP A 126 -10.19 -16.19 8.81
N ARG A 127 -9.53 -15.12 8.35
CA ARG A 127 -10.15 -14.01 7.64
C ARG A 127 -10.23 -14.26 6.13
N ASN A 128 -11.24 -13.65 5.51
CA ASN A 128 -11.41 -13.62 4.06
C ASN A 128 -11.13 -12.20 3.53
N THR A 129 -10.37 -12.07 2.45
CA THR A 129 -10.10 -10.79 1.79
C THR A 129 -11.38 -10.05 1.43
N GLU A 130 -12.43 -10.75 0.98
CA GLU A 130 -13.71 -10.14 0.58
C GLU A 130 -14.44 -9.47 1.75
N SER A 131 -14.37 -10.04 2.96
CA SER A 131 -15.03 -9.44 4.13
C SER A 131 -14.30 -8.20 4.64
N LEU A 132 -13.04 -7.99 4.23
CA LEU A 132 -12.22 -6.84 4.60
C LEU A 132 -12.24 -5.70 3.59
N ILE A 133 -12.84 -5.88 2.40
CA ILE A 133 -12.86 -4.82 1.39
C ILE A 133 -13.47 -3.54 1.96
N ASP A 134 -12.71 -2.45 1.83
CA ASP A 134 -13.04 -1.11 2.34
C ASP A 134 -13.21 -1.03 3.86
N ARG A 135 -12.54 -1.90 4.64
CA ARG A 135 -12.63 -1.96 6.11
C ARG A 135 -11.27 -1.92 6.80
N VAL A 136 -11.29 -1.49 8.05
CA VAL A 136 -10.17 -1.58 9.00
C VAL A 136 -10.62 -2.38 10.22
N GLU A 137 -9.99 -3.52 10.49
CA GLU A 137 -10.26 -4.31 11.69
C GLU A 137 -9.24 -4.04 12.79
N ARG A 138 -9.71 -3.85 14.03
CA ARG A 138 -8.87 -3.82 15.25
C ARG A 138 -8.53 -5.24 15.69
N SER A 139 -7.57 -5.86 15.04
CA SER A 139 -7.14 -7.21 15.39
C SER A 139 -5.74 -7.51 14.89
N ASP A 140 -5.07 -8.43 15.58
CA ASP A 140 -3.79 -9.01 15.17
C ASP A 140 -3.93 -10.50 14.87
N PRO A 141 -4.60 -10.89 13.77
CA PRO A 141 -4.79 -12.30 13.45
C PRO A 141 -3.51 -13.00 12.97
N LEU A 142 -2.46 -12.22 12.66
CA LEU A 142 -1.14 -12.75 12.30
C LEU A 142 -0.27 -13.02 13.54
N GLY A 143 -0.63 -12.46 14.70
CA GLY A 143 0.18 -12.52 15.92
C GLY A 143 1.51 -11.82 15.73
N LEU A 144 1.48 -10.60 15.16
CA LEU A 144 2.65 -9.74 15.02
C LEU A 144 3.22 -9.32 16.38
N VAL A 145 2.35 -9.18 17.38
CA VAL A 145 2.69 -8.80 18.75
C VAL A 145 2.29 -9.97 19.65
N GLU A 146 3.25 -10.55 20.38
CA GLU A 146 2.97 -11.68 21.28
C GLU A 146 2.61 -11.24 22.69
N HIS A 147 3.29 -10.20 23.20
CA HIS A 147 3.22 -9.81 24.60
C HIS A 147 2.87 -8.34 24.75
N ASP A 148 3.81 -7.45 24.40
CA ASP A 148 3.68 -6.01 24.61
C ASP A 148 4.19 -5.26 23.38
N LEU A 149 3.34 -4.37 22.89
CA LEU A 149 3.58 -3.62 21.65
C LEU A 149 4.88 -2.83 21.70
N PHE A 150 5.11 -2.08 22.78
CA PHE A 150 6.21 -1.14 22.86
C PHE A 150 7.51 -1.80 23.31
N SER A 151 7.44 -2.96 23.96
CA SER A 151 8.61 -3.81 24.20
C SER A 151 9.11 -4.45 22.91
N GLU A 152 8.22 -4.90 22.03
CA GLU A 152 8.59 -5.58 20.78
C GLU A 152 8.88 -4.58 19.65
N TYR A 153 8.18 -3.44 19.64
CA TYR A 153 8.33 -2.37 18.66
C TYR A 153 8.53 -1.00 19.35
N PRO A 154 9.70 -0.76 19.98
CA PRO A 154 9.99 0.54 20.60
C PRO A 154 9.93 1.66 19.55
N PRO A 155 9.19 2.78 19.76
CA PRO A 155 9.02 3.83 18.75
C PRO A 155 10.31 4.57 18.34
N ASP A 156 11.33 4.50 19.19
CA ASP A 156 12.66 5.07 19.01
C ASP A 156 13.64 4.12 18.30
N ALA A 157 13.30 2.84 18.15
CA ALA A 157 14.14 1.88 17.45
C ALA A 157 14.30 2.19 15.95
N GLU A 158 15.33 1.59 15.36
CA GLU A 158 15.60 1.72 13.94
C GLU A 158 14.55 0.96 13.10
N PRO A 159 14.05 1.54 12.00
CA PRO A 159 13.01 0.93 11.17
C PRO A 159 13.30 -0.52 10.74
N GLU A 160 14.55 -0.85 10.40
CA GLU A 160 14.92 -2.22 10.00
C GLU A 160 14.76 -3.24 11.15
N GLN A 161 14.90 -2.81 12.41
CA GLN A 161 14.66 -3.69 13.56
C GLN A 161 13.18 -4.08 13.63
N TRP A 162 12.26 -3.13 13.39
CA TRP A 162 10.83 -3.44 13.30
C TRP A 162 10.52 -4.38 12.13
N LEU A 163 11.16 -4.18 10.96
CA LEU A 163 10.93 -5.04 9.79
C LEU A 163 11.43 -6.47 10.05
N ALA A 164 12.60 -6.63 10.69
CA ALA A 164 13.11 -7.94 11.10
C ALA A 164 12.21 -8.63 12.13
N GLN A 165 11.62 -7.87 13.06
CA GLN A 165 10.65 -8.40 14.03
C GLN A 165 9.37 -8.86 13.34
N LEU A 166 8.83 -8.10 12.38
CA LEU A 166 7.67 -8.53 11.57
C LEU A 166 7.94 -9.84 10.83
N GLU A 167 9.12 -10.00 10.22
CA GLU A 167 9.47 -11.26 9.55
C GLU A 167 9.54 -12.43 10.54
N THR A 168 10.11 -12.22 11.72
CA THR A 168 10.19 -13.24 12.78
C THR A 168 8.80 -13.68 13.21
N ALA A 169 7.88 -12.74 13.44
CA ALA A 169 6.50 -13.04 13.80
C ALA A 169 5.78 -13.83 12.68
N LEU A 170 5.99 -13.45 11.42
CA LEU A 170 5.40 -14.15 10.28
C LEU A 170 5.95 -15.57 10.11
N ARG A 171 7.26 -15.79 10.31
CA ARG A 171 7.85 -17.14 10.29
C ARG A 171 7.24 -18.03 11.36
N ARG A 172 7.10 -17.51 12.59
CA ARG A 172 6.41 -18.21 13.68
C ARG A 172 4.98 -18.58 13.28
N ARG A 173 4.23 -17.65 12.69
CA ARG A 173 2.85 -17.87 12.25
C ARG A 173 2.75 -18.94 11.16
N ILE A 174 3.62 -18.88 10.15
CA ILE A 174 3.68 -19.85 9.05
C ILE A 174 4.05 -21.23 9.58
N ALA A 175 5.07 -21.33 10.43
CA ALA A 175 5.50 -22.60 11.02
C ALA A 175 4.41 -23.24 11.90
N ALA A 176 3.62 -22.44 12.61
CA ALA A 176 2.53 -22.93 13.45
C ALA A 176 1.34 -23.48 12.65
N LEU A 177 1.09 -22.93 11.46
CA LEU A 177 -0.04 -23.32 10.61
C LEU A 177 0.31 -24.36 9.54
N ASP A 178 1.59 -24.40 9.14
CA ASP A 178 2.13 -25.17 8.00
C ASP A 178 1.25 -25.09 6.73
N PRO A 179 0.97 -23.87 6.22
CA PRO A 179 0.00 -23.71 5.13
C PRO A 179 0.64 -23.90 3.75
N GLU A 180 -0.13 -24.46 2.82
CA GLU A 180 0.21 -24.44 1.40
C GLU A 180 0.23 -23.00 0.85
N PRO A 181 1.26 -22.61 0.06
CA PRO A 181 1.38 -21.28 -0.54
C PRO A 181 0.14 -20.79 -1.30
N PRO A 182 0.00 -19.47 -1.51
CA PRO A 182 -1.07 -18.92 -2.33
C PRO A 182 -1.06 -19.49 -3.75
N ASN A 183 -2.24 -19.45 -4.41
CA ASN A 183 -2.40 -20.04 -5.73
C ASN A 183 -1.44 -19.36 -6.76
N PRO A 184 -0.63 -20.11 -7.53
CA PRO A 184 0.30 -19.52 -8.49
C PRO A 184 -0.37 -18.63 -9.56
N LEU A 185 -1.62 -18.91 -9.93
CA LEU A 185 -2.39 -18.07 -10.86
C LEU A 185 -2.62 -16.66 -10.31
N THR A 186 -2.76 -16.54 -8.98
CA THR A 186 -2.97 -15.28 -8.27
C THR A 186 -1.73 -14.39 -8.36
N SER A 187 -0.55 -14.95 -8.09
CA SER A 187 0.72 -14.25 -8.24
C SER A 187 0.99 -13.88 -9.71
N ALA A 188 0.69 -14.78 -10.65
CA ALA A 188 0.82 -14.50 -12.08
C ALA A 188 -0.09 -13.35 -12.55
N PHE A 189 -1.34 -13.30 -12.05
CA PHE A 189 -2.28 -12.24 -12.39
C PHE A 189 -1.85 -10.88 -11.80
N GLU A 190 -1.34 -10.88 -10.58
CA GLU A 190 -0.77 -9.68 -9.95
C GLU A 190 0.41 -9.12 -10.76
N LEU A 191 1.38 -9.98 -11.11
CA LEU A 191 2.54 -9.60 -11.90
C LEU A 191 2.14 -9.08 -13.29
N ALA A 192 1.20 -9.76 -13.95
CA ALA A 192 0.69 -9.32 -15.24
C ALA A 192 -0.03 -7.96 -15.14
N GLY A 193 -0.77 -7.71 -14.05
CA GLY A 193 -1.41 -6.41 -13.79
C GLY A 193 -0.40 -5.28 -13.52
N PHE A 194 0.75 -5.58 -12.92
CA PHE A 194 1.85 -4.62 -12.78
C PHE A 194 2.49 -4.28 -14.12
N ALA A 195 2.69 -5.27 -14.98
CA ALA A 195 3.28 -5.08 -16.31
C ALA A 195 2.32 -4.31 -17.22
N ASP A 196 1.08 -4.78 -17.33
CA ASP A 196 0.06 -4.23 -18.21
C ASP A 196 -1.36 -4.30 -17.59
N PRO A 197 -1.85 -3.21 -16.98
CA PRO A 197 -3.22 -3.16 -16.48
C PRO A 197 -4.29 -3.05 -17.59
N ASN A 198 -3.92 -3.11 -18.87
CA ASN A 198 -4.83 -3.23 -20.03
C ASN A 198 -4.93 -4.66 -20.58
N LEU A 199 -4.28 -5.64 -19.93
CA LEU A 199 -4.26 -7.01 -20.41
C LEU A 199 -5.66 -7.57 -20.72
N SER A 200 -5.73 -8.45 -21.72
CA SER A 200 -6.95 -9.18 -22.04
C SER A 200 -7.16 -10.31 -21.04
N LEU A 201 -8.26 -10.29 -20.27
CA LEU A 201 -8.60 -11.36 -19.32
C LEU A 201 -8.77 -12.72 -20.02
N ALA A 202 -9.38 -12.74 -21.21
CA ALA A 202 -9.52 -13.96 -22.00
C ALA A 202 -8.17 -14.46 -22.52
N GLY A 203 -7.29 -13.54 -22.94
CA GLY A 203 -5.92 -13.85 -23.33
C GLY A 203 -5.11 -14.44 -22.18
N PHE A 204 -5.16 -13.82 -21.01
CA PHE A 204 -4.51 -14.30 -19.79
C PHE A 204 -5.04 -15.67 -19.38
N ALA A 205 -6.36 -15.86 -19.33
CA ALA A 205 -6.96 -17.16 -19.00
C ALA A 205 -6.50 -18.27 -19.96
N LYS A 206 -6.48 -17.97 -21.26
CA LYS A 206 -5.98 -18.90 -22.30
C LYS A 206 -4.49 -19.22 -22.11
N ALA A 207 -3.65 -18.23 -21.85
CA ALA A 207 -2.21 -18.41 -21.62
C ALA A 207 -1.90 -19.28 -20.39
N HIS A 208 -2.77 -19.25 -19.38
CA HIS A 208 -2.65 -20.04 -18.15
C HIS A 208 -3.48 -21.33 -18.15
N ASN A 209 -4.06 -21.73 -19.30
CA ASN A 209 -4.88 -22.95 -19.44
C ASN A 209 -6.05 -23.04 -18.43
N VAL A 210 -6.70 -21.91 -18.13
CA VAL A 210 -7.89 -21.85 -17.28
C VAL A 210 -9.06 -21.22 -18.03
N SER A 211 -10.28 -21.56 -17.62
CA SER A 211 -11.46 -20.83 -18.09
C SER A 211 -11.51 -19.41 -17.49
N LEU A 212 -12.15 -18.48 -18.20
CA LEU A 212 -12.37 -17.12 -17.69
C LEU A 212 -13.11 -17.13 -16.33
N ARG A 213 -14.10 -18.02 -16.19
CA ARG A 213 -14.85 -18.21 -14.92
C ARG A 213 -13.95 -18.66 -13.77
N GLN A 214 -12.97 -19.54 -14.04
CA GLN A 214 -12.00 -19.95 -13.01
C GLN A 214 -11.10 -18.78 -12.60
N LEU A 215 -10.61 -18.00 -13.57
CA LEU A 215 -9.81 -16.79 -13.30
C LEU A 215 -10.59 -15.80 -12.44
N GLU A 216 -11.83 -15.46 -12.84
CA GLU A 216 -12.69 -14.52 -12.12
C GLU A 216 -12.92 -14.97 -10.68
N ARG A 217 -13.21 -16.26 -10.47
CA ARG A 217 -13.43 -16.82 -9.13
C ARG A 217 -12.17 -16.73 -8.24
N ILE A 218 -11.01 -17.08 -8.79
CA ILE A 218 -9.73 -17.07 -8.03
C ILE A 218 -9.35 -15.63 -7.68
N VAL A 219 -9.39 -14.72 -8.65
CA VAL A 219 -9.05 -13.31 -8.43
C VAL A 219 -10.02 -12.67 -7.45
N LYS A 220 -11.33 -12.90 -7.60
CA LYS A 220 -12.33 -12.36 -6.67
C LYS A 220 -12.12 -12.85 -5.24
N ARG A 221 -11.77 -14.12 -5.04
CA ARG A 221 -11.45 -14.68 -3.73
C ARG A 221 -10.18 -14.06 -3.14
N ASP A 222 -9.11 -13.97 -3.92
CA ASP A 222 -7.78 -13.64 -3.39
C ASP A 222 -7.52 -12.14 -3.26
N PHE A 223 -8.09 -11.35 -4.16
CA PHE A 223 -7.99 -9.88 -4.17
C PHE A 223 -9.22 -9.19 -3.57
N GLY A 224 -10.34 -9.91 -3.38
CA GLY A 224 -11.64 -9.37 -2.95
C GLY A 224 -12.39 -8.56 -4.02
N LEU A 225 -11.77 -8.28 -5.17
CA LEU A 225 -12.34 -7.52 -6.29
C LEU A 225 -12.36 -8.35 -7.58
N THR A 226 -13.25 -7.99 -8.52
CA THR A 226 -13.24 -8.63 -9.85
C THR A 226 -11.93 -8.35 -10.60
N PRO A 227 -11.49 -9.22 -11.54
CA PRO A 227 -10.27 -8.96 -12.33
C PRO A 227 -10.24 -7.58 -12.99
N LYS A 228 -11.38 -7.14 -13.54
CA LYS A 228 -11.49 -5.81 -14.15
C LYS A 228 -11.29 -4.69 -13.13
N GLN A 229 -11.85 -4.80 -11.93
CA GLN A 229 -11.64 -3.80 -10.88
C GLN A 229 -10.19 -3.76 -10.41
N VAL A 230 -9.54 -4.91 -10.25
CA VAL A 230 -8.12 -4.99 -9.87
C VAL A 230 -7.24 -4.25 -10.89
N LEU A 231 -7.42 -4.53 -12.19
CA LEU A 231 -6.62 -3.90 -13.25
C LEU A 231 -6.90 -2.39 -13.38
N ARG A 232 -8.17 -1.97 -13.25
CA ARG A 232 -8.52 -0.54 -13.23
C ARG A 232 -7.91 0.19 -12.03
N ARG A 233 -7.95 -0.43 -10.84
CA ARG A 233 -7.32 0.11 -9.63
C ARG A 233 -5.80 0.21 -9.80
N ALA A 234 -5.16 -0.81 -10.34
CA ALA A 234 -3.72 -0.80 -10.62
C ALA A 234 -3.33 0.38 -11.53
N ARG A 235 -4.09 0.62 -12.59
CA ARG A 235 -3.89 1.75 -13.51
C ARG A 235 -4.06 3.10 -12.82
N ALA A 236 -5.12 3.25 -12.03
CA ALA A 236 -5.39 4.48 -11.29
C ALA A 236 -4.30 4.76 -10.23
N LEU A 237 -3.81 3.72 -9.55
CA LEU A 237 -2.70 3.83 -8.58
C LEU A 237 -1.36 4.16 -9.24
N ASP A 238 -1.09 3.62 -10.43
CA ASP A 238 0.10 4.01 -11.20
C ASP A 238 0.05 5.50 -11.57
N PHE A 239 -1.12 5.98 -11.99
CA PHE A 239 -1.29 7.40 -12.29
C PHE A 239 -1.20 8.27 -11.03
N ALA A 240 -1.79 7.85 -9.91
CA ALA A 240 -1.67 8.55 -8.63
C ALA A 240 -0.22 8.64 -8.14
N ALA A 241 0.58 7.58 -8.32
CA ALA A 241 1.99 7.61 -7.98
C ALA A 241 2.76 8.67 -8.78
N ARG A 242 2.46 8.80 -10.08
CA ARG A 242 2.99 9.89 -10.91
C ARG A 242 2.59 11.25 -10.35
N LEU A 243 1.32 11.45 -10.02
CA LEU A 243 0.82 12.71 -9.46
C LEU A 243 1.47 13.05 -8.09
N CYS A 244 1.78 12.04 -7.28
CA CYS A 244 2.50 12.18 -6.02
C CYS A 244 4.02 12.33 -6.16
N GLY A 245 4.56 12.29 -7.39
CA GLY A 245 6.00 12.41 -7.65
C GLY A 245 6.83 11.20 -7.23
N VAL A 246 6.21 10.02 -7.14
CA VAL A 246 6.85 8.75 -6.73
C VAL A 246 6.68 7.67 -7.79
N ALA A 247 6.86 8.06 -9.05
CA ALA A 247 6.90 7.15 -10.19
C ALA A 247 8.20 7.35 -10.98
N ASP A 248 8.55 6.37 -11.80
CA ASP A 248 9.65 6.52 -12.76
C ASP A 248 9.23 7.51 -13.86
N GLU A 249 9.97 8.62 -14.00
CA GLU A 249 9.70 9.65 -15.01
C GLU A 249 9.72 9.07 -16.44
N ALA A 250 10.52 8.02 -16.68
CA ALA A 250 10.56 7.34 -17.96
C ALA A 250 9.26 6.60 -18.30
N GLU A 251 8.41 6.29 -17.30
CA GLU A 251 7.10 5.69 -17.52
C GLU A 251 5.98 6.71 -17.70
N ALA A 252 6.24 7.99 -17.45
CA ALA A 252 5.20 9.02 -17.41
C ALA A 252 4.32 9.00 -18.67
N GLU A 253 4.93 9.03 -19.86
CA GLU A 253 4.20 8.97 -21.13
C GLU A 253 3.44 7.66 -21.31
N GLN A 254 4.05 6.53 -20.94
CA GLN A 254 3.43 5.21 -21.03
C GLN A 254 2.18 5.08 -20.15
N LEU A 255 2.18 5.70 -18.97
CA LEU A 255 1.02 5.73 -18.09
C LEU A 255 -0.17 6.46 -18.73
N MET A 256 0.08 7.54 -19.48
CA MET A 256 -0.98 8.26 -20.20
C MET A 256 -1.55 7.44 -21.34
N LEU A 257 -0.71 6.70 -22.06
CA LEU A 257 -1.11 5.82 -23.16
C LEU A 257 -1.97 4.62 -22.71
N ARG A 258 -2.06 4.36 -21.40
CA ARG A 258 -2.97 3.34 -20.86
C ARG A 258 -4.44 3.80 -20.85
N TYR A 259 -4.71 5.06 -21.12
CA TYR A 259 -6.06 5.62 -21.24
C TYR A 259 -6.41 5.91 -22.70
N PHE A 260 -7.70 5.76 -23.02
CA PHE A 260 -8.21 5.99 -24.38
C PHE A 260 -8.15 7.47 -24.77
N ASP A 261 -8.54 8.33 -23.83
CA ASP A 261 -8.48 9.78 -23.95
C ASP A 261 -8.42 10.41 -22.53
N GLN A 262 -8.29 11.75 -22.46
CA GLN A 262 -8.30 12.46 -21.18
C GLN A 262 -9.61 12.29 -20.40
N SER A 263 -10.76 12.22 -21.09
CA SER A 263 -12.07 12.06 -20.44
C SER A 263 -12.21 10.69 -19.77
N HIS A 264 -11.62 9.64 -20.34
CA HIS A 264 -11.53 8.31 -19.77
C HIS A 264 -10.62 8.34 -18.54
N LEU A 265 -9.44 8.98 -18.64
CA LEU A 265 -8.53 9.14 -17.51
C LEU A 265 -9.20 9.84 -16.34
N ILE A 266 -9.82 11.01 -16.56
CA ILE A 266 -10.45 11.81 -15.51
C ILE A 266 -11.58 11.01 -14.84
N ARG A 267 -12.45 10.35 -15.62
CA ARG A 267 -13.56 9.56 -15.08
C ARG A 267 -13.08 8.36 -14.27
N GLU A 268 -12.07 7.65 -14.77
CA GLU A 268 -11.53 6.50 -14.05
C GLU A 268 -10.80 6.92 -12.77
N PHE A 269 -9.98 7.97 -12.85
CA PHE A 269 -9.28 8.51 -11.69
C PHE A 269 -10.27 9.00 -10.62
N ALA A 270 -11.29 9.76 -11.01
CA ALA A 270 -12.33 10.22 -10.09
C ALA A 270 -13.14 9.08 -9.47
N ALA A 271 -13.34 7.97 -10.20
CA ALA A 271 -14.02 6.80 -9.65
C ALA A 271 -13.25 6.14 -8.50
N PHE A 272 -11.91 6.22 -8.49
CA PHE A 272 -11.09 5.68 -7.40
C PHE A 272 -10.75 6.72 -6.35
N PHE A 273 -10.46 7.97 -6.72
CA PHE A 273 -9.94 8.99 -5.79
C PHE A 273 -10.97 10.02 -5.33
N GLY A 274 -12.20 9.95 -5.84
CA GLY A 274 -13.29 10.88 -5.51
C GLY A 274 -13.07 12.31 -6.02
N THR A 275 -12.01 12.56 -6.78
CA THR A 275 -11.63 13.89 -7.27
C THR A 275 -10.91 13.81 -8.61
N THR A 276 -10.77 14.94 -9.32
CA THR A 276 -10.04 14.99 -10.59
C THR A 276 -8.52 14.99 -10.36
N PRO A 277 -7.71 14.58 -11.36
CA PRO A 277 -6.25 14.67 -11.27
C PRO A 277 -5.73 16.06 -10.88
N SER A 278 -6.31 17.12 -11.45
CA SER A 278 -5.92 18.50 -11.16
C SER A 278 -6.14 18.85 -9.69
N ASN A 279 -7.31 18.50 -9.15
CA ASN A 279 -7.64 18.76 -7.74
C ASN A 279 -6.87 17.84 -6.79
N PHE A 280 -6.49 16.65 -7.26
CA PHE A 280 -5.70 15.72 -6.47
C PHE A 280 -4.32 16.28 -6.14
N CYS A 281 -3.68 16.96 -7.09
CA CYS A 281 -2.37 17.59 -6.91
C CYS A 281 -2.40 18.99 -6.27
N ALA A 282 -3.58 19.56 -6.05
CA ALA A 282 -3.72 20.92 -5.53
C ALA A 282 -3.23 21.06 -4.08
N ALA A 283 -3.19 19.98 -3.31
CA ALA A 283 -2.70 19.96 -1.93
C ALA A 283 -1.72 18.80 -1.70
N PRO A 284 -0.74 18.96 -0.79
CA PRO A 284 0.12 17.87 -0.34
C PRO A 284 -0.68 16.67 0.17
N ARG A 285 -0.23 15.45 -0.15
CA ARG A 285 -0.90 14.21 0.24
C ARG A 285 0.08 13.20 0.87
N PRO A 286 0.69 13.50 2.02
CA PRO A 286 1.80 12.70 2.56
C PRO A 286 1.44 11.23 2.80
N LEU A 287 0.26 10.92 3.37
CA LEU A 287 -0.16 9.53 3.60
C LEU A 287 -0.43 8.76 2.31
N MET A 288 -1.01 9.43 1.31
CA MET A 288 -1.19 8.84 -0.02
C MET A 288 0.14 8.63 -0.71
N THR A 289 1.08 9.59 -0.60
CA THR A 289 2.43 9.45 -1.17
C THR A 289 3.13 8.22 -0.60
N LEU A 290 3.10 8.02 0.73
CA LEU A 290 3.61 6.79 1.35
C LEU A 290 2.92 5.55 0.75
N ASN A 291 1.58 5.54 0.68
CA ASN A 291 0.81 4.41 0.15
C ASN A 291 1.20 4.02 -1.28
N VAL A 292 1.25 4.98 -2.19
CA VAL A 292 1.55 4.70 -3.61
C VAL A 292 3.04 4.47 -3.84
N GLU A 293 3.93 5.05 -3.03
CA GLU A 293 5.37 4.80 -3.09
C GLU A 293 5.73 3.36 -2.75
N ILE A 294 5.18 2.82 -1.66
CA ILE A 294 5.36 1.41 -1.26
C ILE A 294 5.00 0.48 -2.42
N ARG A 295 3.88 0.78 -3.09
CA ARG A 295 3.41 0.00 -4.24
C ARG A 295 4.32 0.16 -5.46
N GLN A 296 4.78 1.37 -5.78
CA GLN A 296 5.67 1.56 -6.93
C GLN A 296 7.04 0.92 -6.72
N ALA A 297 7.61 1.02 -5.51
CA ALA A 297 8.86 0.33 -5.18
C ALA A 297 8.73 -1.18 -5.41
N ARG A 298 7.65 -1.78 -4.90
CA ARG A 298 7.31 -3.18 -5.14
C ARG A 298 7.15 -3.50 -6.64
N ARG A 299 6.37 -2.69 -7.37
CA ARG A 299 6.12 -2.90 -8.80
C ARG A 299 7.42 -2.91 -9.61
N LEU A 300 8.33 -1.97 -9.36
CA LEU A 300 9.60 -1.92 -10.08
C LEU A 300 10.49 -3.14 -9.76
N GLU A 301 10.51 -3.60 -8.52
CA GLU A 301 11.27 -4.79 -8.12
C GLU A 301 10.69 -6.09 -8.72
N GLU A 302 9.37 -6.27 -8.68
CA GLU A 302 8.68 -7.44 -9.26
C GLU A 302 8.82 -7.50 -10.79
N LEU A 303 8.93 -6.33 -11.44
CA LEU A 303 9.20 -6.22 -12.88
C LEU A 303 10.70 -6.26 -13.21
N HIS A 304 11.57 -6.51 -12.23
CA HIS A 304 13.04 -6.52 -12.37
C HIS A 304 13.61 -5.23 -12.98
N ARG A 305 12.94 -4.11 -12.77
CA ARG A 305 13.38 -2.76 -13.15
C ARG A 305 14.18 -2.07 -12.06
N LEU A 306 14.08 -2.56 -10.83
CA LEU A 306 14.88 -2.15 -9.69
C LEU A 306 15.48 -3.39 -9.04
N GLY A 307 16.80 -3.48 -9.03
CA GLY A 307 17.54 -4.54 -8.35
C GLY A 307 17.62 -4.30 -6.83
N PRO A 308 17.93 -5.34 -6.04
CA PRO A 308 18.19 -5.18 -4.61
C PRO A 308 19.25 -4.10 -4.35
N GLY A 309 18.94 -3.14 -3.47
CA GLY A 309 19.86 -2.06 -3.10
C GLY A 309 20.00 -0.94 -4.13
N GLN A 310 19.32 -0.99 -5.28
CA GLN A 310 19.30 0.14 -6.22
C GLN A 310 18.44 1.29 -5.68
N THR A 311 18.93 2.51 -5.91
CA THR A 311 18.23 3.74 -5.53
C THR A 311 16.95 3.90 -6.34
N ARG A 312 15.83 4.14 -5.65
CA ARG A 312 14.53 4.41 -6.30
C ARG A 312 14.60 5.71 -7.09
N PRO A 313 13.95 5.79 -8.28
CA PRO A 313 14.04 6.96 -9.15
C PRO A 313 13.58 8.29 -8.51
N TRP A 314 12.66 8.23 -7.55
CA TRP A 314 12.05 9.40 -6.90
C TRP A 314 12.70 9.82 -5.58
N LEU A 315 13.74 9.11 -5.11
CA LEU A 315 14.52 9.57 -3.98
C LEU A 315 15.17 10.91 -4.35
N SER A 316 15.21 11.85 -3.39
CA SER A 316 16.11 12.98 -3.53
C SER A 316 17.52 12.40 -3.69
N SER A 317 18.28 12.92 -4.65
CA SER A 317 19.70 12.63 -4.74
C SER A 317 20.31 13.20 -3.46
N GLY A 318 20.45 12.37 -2.42
CA GLY A 318 21.31 12.71 -1.30
C GLY A 318 22.68 13.02 -1.87
N THR A 319 23.20 14.19 -1.52
CA THR A 319 24.58 14.57 -1.75
C THR A 319 25.45 13.44 -1.22
N ASP A 320 26.33 12.88 -2.06
CA ASP A 320 27.42 11.99 -1.62
C ASP A 320 28.18 12.59 -0.42
#